data_AF-A0A3A3DAQ9-F1
#
_entry.id   AF-A0A3A3DAQ9-F1
#
_cell.length_a   1.000
_cell.length_b   1.000
_cell.length_c   1.000
_cell.angle_alpha   90.00
_cell.angle_beta   90.00
_cell.angle_gamma   90.00
#
_symmetry.space_group_name_H-M   'P 1'
#
loop_
_entity.id
_entity.type
_entity.pdbx_description
1 polymer ?
#
loop_
_entity_poly.entity_id
_entity_poly.type
_entity_poly.pdbx_seq_one_letter_code
_entity_poly.pdbx_strand_id
1 'polypeptide(L)'
;MKIKKYFHFISAVLLTFWSSLVFSLNSEGLEQINSGRFVFIGDSQDSLALQIKLKKNGKGILKQIAKSNIHWYSSDTGIEISLLEPMLQWQFEQEGAQFKVELTSVSLVAQEQGKIAATITQQLVNVQTEEVLEKSYPVTQGKLLRVGELKNWETELTDKVWTISNFDLIHYPQEGTEAFHAVQVEFYDNGRGKIYFPDSVAEDMRWKVRENRLAIKYYHSGAKRLFKFWVVEEYAGIGWRYIANVKGLKNTDPITRSGYMIANQNRSFATEDFYGKWQANGAQFDYYADNYYIPNVVHPSSKWSLTDAGEIYREKIVHPILGTVSECPDDTCYSSCEFNLKLLARDADTLFVHQQLNSELVPQGPFFDLGSAIMKFKLDKHNGIDAFSYDWLDYASLVLNSSGSETRLFFFSRPNSLGGTDYLYAENSPNNIVGRFVVKQGKLHLESSESAYIFEITEFNRNSVTSCRYEAGKTCDEGETVSFNFDNGAPHLGSRK
;
A
#
# COMPACT_ATOMS: atom_id res chain seq x y z
N MET A 1 -24.21 47.25 48.85
CA MET A 1 -25.40 48.10 49.13
C MET A 1 -25.65 48.93 47.86
N LYS A 2 -26.65 48.78 46.98
CA LYS A 2 -28.00 48.14 46.84
C LYS A 2 -28.04 47.57 45.38
N ILE A 3 -28.43 46.35 45.04
CA ILE A 3 -29.74 45.67 44.98
C ILE A 3 -30.86 46.38 44.19
N LYS A 4 -31.42 45.61 43.21
CA LYS A 4 -32.75 45.65 42.52
C LYS A 4 -32.83 46.50 41.22
N LYS A 5 -33.41 46.04 40.09
CA LYS A 5 -34.51 45.07 39.86
C LYS A 5 -34.49 44.52 38.40
N TYR A 6 -35.00 43.28 38.25
CA TYR A 6 -35.50 42.62 37.03
C TYR A 6 -36.76 43.32 36.45
N PHE A 7 -36.97 43.29 35.12
CA PHE A 7 -38.02 42.48 34.45
C PHE A 7 -38.02 42.64 32.90
N HIS A 8 -38.61 41.62 32.26
CA HIS A 8 -38.63 41.20 30.85
C HIS A 8 -38.94 42.21 29.72
N PHE A 9 -38.38 41.94 28.54
CA PHE A 9 -39.20 41.77 27.32
C PHE A 9 -38.54 40.76 26.36
N ILE A 10 -39.37 39.85 25.85
CA ILE A 10 -39.10 38.82 24.84
C ILE A 10 -38.97 39.51 23.47
N SER A 11 -37.99 39.12 22.66
CA SER A 11 -38.14 39.06 21.20
C SER A 11 -37.04 38.25 20.54
N ALA A 12 -37.48 37.25 19.80
CA ALA A 12 -36.68 36.33 19.01
C ALA A 12 -36.08 37.02 17.78
N VAL A 13 -34.78 36.85 17.53
CA VAL A 13 -34.17 37.04 16.21
C VAL A 13 -32.99 36.08 16.03
N LEU A 14 -33.24 35.06 15.19
CA LEU A 14 -32.34 34.38 14.23
C LEU A 14 -30.85 34.22 14.59
N LEU A 15 -30.52 33.05 15.15
CA LEU A 15 -29.22 32.40 14.97
C LEU A 15 -29.21 31.71 13.59
N THR A 16 -28.52 32.32 12.63
CA THR A 16 -28.14 31.64 11.39
C THR A 16 -27.03 30.64 11.69
N PHE A 17 -27.42 29.38 11.95
CA PHE A 17 -26.51 28.24 11.90
C PHE A 17 -26.01 28.09 10.46
N TRP A 18 -24.76 28.47 10.22
CA TRP A 18 -23.99 27.97 9.08
C TRP A 18 -23.55 26.53 9.42
N SER A 19 -24.47 25.59 9.26
CA SER A 19 -24.10 24.19 9.10
C SER A 19 -23.53 24.02 7.70
N SER A 20 -22.20 23.98 7.58
CA SER A 20 -21.54 23.41 6.43
C SER A 20 -21.91 21.92 6.37
N LEU A 21 -23.02 21.62 5.68
CA LEU A 21 -23.36 20.29 5.19
C LEU A 21 -22.23 19.84 4.27
N VAL A 22 -21.24 19.16 4.85
CA VAL A 22 -20.31 18.33 4.11
C VAL A 22 -21.13 17.14 3.63
N PHE A 23 -21.68 17.26 2.42
CA PHE A 23 -22.18 16.09 1.69
C PHE A 23 -20.95 15.25 1.33
N SER A 24 -20.59 14.28 2.16
CA SER A 24 -19.97 13.08 1.61
C SER A 24 -21.03 12.43 0.75
N LEU A 25 -20.70 12.11 -0.50
CA LEU A 25 -21.55 11.24 -1.32
C LEU A 25 -21.63 9.88 -0.62
N ASN A 26 -22.65 9.70 0.23
CA ASN A 26 -23.08 8.38 0.66
C ASN A 26 -23.54 7.61 -0.58
N SER A 27 -23.57 6.28 -0.51
CA SER A 27 -23.88 5.36 -1.62
C SER A 27 -25.12 5.74 -2.47
N GLU A 28 -26.06 6.51 -1.92
CA GLU A 28 -27.26 7.05 -2.58
C GLU A 28 -26.99 8.21 -3.59
N GLY A 29 -25.73 8.58 -3.83
CA GLY A 29 -25.39 9.79 -4.61
C GLY A 29 -24.86 9.58 -6.03
N LEU A 30 -24.46 8.36 -6.42
CA LEU A 30 -23.85 8.13 -7.75
C LEU A 30 -24.88 8.27 -8.87
N GLU A 31 -26.07 7.73 -8.68
CA GLU A 31 -27.19 7.78 -9.64
C GLU A 31 -27.60 9.22 -9.99
N GLN A 32 -27.33 10.17 -9.09
CA GLN A 32 -27.66 11.59 -9.26
C GLN A 32 -26.57 12.38 -10.01
N ILE A 33 -25.45 11.75 -10.36
CA ILE A 33 -24.35 12.40 -11.06
C ILE A 33 -24.74 12.60 -12.53
N ASN A 34 -25.16 13.82 -12.86
CA ASN A 34 -25.49 14.24 -14.23
C ASN A 34 -24.32 14.93 -14.97
N SER A 35 -23.39 15.53 -14.22
CA SER A 35 -22.15 16.12 -14.73
C SER A 35 -21.28 16.59 -13.55
N GLY A 36 -19.99 16.83 -13.80
CA GLY A 36 -19.09 17.37 -12.79
C GLY A 36 -17.62 17.12 -13.08
N ARG A 37 -16.79 17.51 -12.12
CA ARG A 37 -15.37 17.15 -12.07
C ARG A 37 -15.16 16.37 -10.79
N PHE A 38 -14.56 15.21 -10.92
CA PHE A 38 -14.38 14.25 -9.85
C PHE A 38 -12.93 13.78 -9.80
N VAL A 39 -12.56 13.32 -8.63
CA VAL A 39 -11.31 12.63 -8.36
C VAL A 39 -11.66 11.28 -7.75
N PHE A 40 -11.20 10.19 -8.36
CA PHE A 40 -11.15 8.90 -7.70
C PHE A 40 -9.76 8.72 -7.10
N ILE A 41 -9.70 8.26 -5.86
CA ILE A 41 -8.48 7.91 -5.16
C ILE A 41 -8.72 6.59 -4.43
N GLY A 42 -7.97 5.55 -4.76
CA GLY A 42 -8.07 4.27 -4.05
C GLY A 42 -7.61 4.38 -2.60
N ASP A 43 -7.76 3.34 -1.79
CA ASP A 43 -7.48 3.43 -0.35
C ASP A 43 -5.97 3.51 -0.04
N SER A 44 -5.10 2.90 -0.86
CA SER A 44 -3.63 2.95 -0.71
C SER A 44 -2.96 4.05 -1.54
N GLN A 45 -1.70 4.41 -1.26
CA GLN A 45 -1.00 5.44 -2.05
C GLN A 45 -0.69 5.01 -3.49
N ASP A 46 -0.43 3.71 -3.70
CA ASP A 46 -0.09 3.13 -5.00
C ASP A 46 -1.32 2.67 -5.78
N SER A 47 -2.50 2.85 -5.18
CA SER A 47 -3.76 2.54 -5.82
C SER A 47 -4.11 3.51 -6.96
N LEU A 48 -5.12 3.11 -7.73
CA LEU A 48 -5.67 3.88 -8.83
C LEU A 48 -6.05 5.32 -8.41
N ALA A 49 -5.52 6.30 -9.15
CA ALA A 49 -5.91 7.70 -9.04
C ALA A 49 -6.41 8.22 -10.41
N LEU A 50 -7.65 8.71 -10.44
CA LEU A 50 -8.28 9.22 -11.67
C LEU A 50 -8.76 10.65 -11.46
N GLN A 51 -8.63 11.47 -12.51
CA GLN A 51 -9.38 12.71 -12.64
C GLN A 51 -10.43 12.56 -13.74
N ILE A 52 -11.69 12.74 -13.39
CA ILE A 52 -12.83 12.46 -14.26
C ILE A 52 -13.62 13.74 -14.47
N LYS A 53 -13.90 14.09 -15.73
CA LYS A 53 -14.79 15.20 -16.09
C LYS A 53 -15.97 14.66 -16.87
N LEU A 54 -17.14 14.67 -16.24
CA LEU A 54 -18.40 14.18 -16.82
C LEU A 54 -19.22 15.37 -17.35
N LYS A 55 -19.73 15.27 -18.58
CA LYS A 55 -20.66 16.23 -19.20
C LYS A 55 -22.03 15.58 -19.41
N LYS A 56 -23.09 16.38 -19.35
CA LYS A 56 -24.50 15.94 -19.43
C LYS A 56 -24.90 15.09 -20.64
N ASN A 57 -24.13 15.12 -21.73
CA ASN A 57 -24.42 14.38 -22.96
C ASN A 57 -23.74 13.00 -23.02
N GLY A 58 -23.45 12.39 -21.86
CA GLY A 58 -22.74 11.12 -21.80
C GLY A 58 -21.33 11.17 -22.39
N LYS A 59 -20.71 12.36 -22.45
CA LYS A 59 -19.31 12.56 -22.90
C LYS A 59 -18.47 13.10 -21.76
N GLY A 60 -17.17 12.89 -21.83
CA GLY A 60 -16.28 13.38 -20.78
C GLY A 60 -14.80 13.32 -21.15
N ILE A 61 -13.97 13.50 -20.13
CA ILE A 61 -12.54 13.28 -20.19
C ILE A 61 -12.13 12.49 -18.95
N LEU A 62 -11.34 11.44 -19.14
CA LEU A 62 -10.65 10.73 -18.07
C LEU A 62 -9.15 11.02 -18.17
N LYS A 63 -8.52 11.28 -17.02
CA LYS A 63 -7.07 11.41 -16.92
C LYS A 63 -6.54 10.44 -15.87
N GLN A 64 -5.59 9.63 -16.29
CA GLN A 64 -4.78 8.78 -15.43
C GLN A 64 -3.33 9.03 -15.82
N ILE A 65 -2.69 8.17 -16.60
CA ILE A 65 -1.34 8.38 -17.13
C ILE A 65 -1.32 9.24 -18.41
N ALA A 66 -2.43 9.25 -19.13
CA ALA A 66 -2.68 10.11 -20.28
C ALA A 66 -4.11 10.65 -20.19
N LYS A 67 -4.49 11.49 -21.14
CA LYS A 67 -5.84 12.02 -21.26
C LYS A 67 -6.59 11.28 -22.35
N SER A 68 -7.74 10.67 -22.02
CA SER A 68 -8.64 10.08 -23.01
C SER A 68 -10.02 10.76 -22.98
N ASN A 69 -10.63 10.88 -24.16
CA ASN A 69 -12.03 11.24 -24.27
C ASN A 69 -12.87 10.01 -23.91
N ILE A 70 -13.99 10.22 -23.24
CA ILE A 70 -14.83 9.12 -22.75
C ILE A 70 -16.29 9.30 -23.18
N HIS A 71 -16.95 8.16 -23.34
CA HIS A 71 -18.39 8.04 -23.12
C HIS A 71 -18.65 7.59 -21.68
N TRP A 72 -19.76 8.05 -21.12
CA TRP A 72 -20.16 7.60 -19.79
C TRP A 72 -21.68 7.56 -19.68
N TYR A 73 -22.15 6.70 -18.79
CA TYR A 73 -23.54 6.66 -18.35
C TYR A 73 -23.59 6.36 -16.85
N SER A 74 -24.65 6.82 -16.20
CA SER A 74 -24.96 6.43 -14.83
C SER A 74 -26.03 5.36 -14.87
N SER A 75 -25.91 4.37 -14.00
CA SER A 75 -26.95 3.40 -13.65
C SER A 75 -27.26 3.50 -12.16
N ASP A 76 -28.25 2.72 -11.72
CA ASP A 76 -28.58 2.57 -10.30
C ASP A 76 -27.40 1.99 -9.49
N THR A 77 -26.53 1.24 -10.17
CA THR A 77 -25.38 0.58 -9.53
C THR A 77 -24.12 1.43 -9.53
N GLY A 78 -24.02 2.47 -10.36
CA GLY A 78 -22.79 3.26 -10.45
C GLY A 78 -22.61 4.09 -11.72
N ILE A 79 -21.35 4.40 -12.01
CA ILE A 79 -20.94 5.13 -13.22
C ILE A 79 -20.08 4.22 -14.08
N GLU A 80 -20.46 4.09 -15.34
CA GLU A 80 -19.74 3.32 -16.33
C GLU A 80 -19.07 4.26 -17.32
N ILE A 81 -17.77 4.12 -17.49
CA ILE A 81 -16.93 4.99 -18.31
C ILE A 81 -16.24 4.14 -19.38
N SER A 82 -16.54 4.39 -20.64
CA SER A 82 -15.86 3.79 -21.79
C SER A 82 -14.93 4.80 -22.43
N LEU A 83 -13.67 4.42 -22.65
CA LEU A 83 -12.73 5.26 -23.37
C LEU A 83 -13.03 5.19 -24.88
N LEU A 84 -12.98 6.34 -25.56
CA LEU A 84 -13.12 6.39 -27.02
C LEU A 84 -11.93 5.78 -27.74
N GLU A 85 -10.75 5.96 -27.14
CA GLU A 85 -9.48 5.40 -27.58
C GLU A 85 -8.84 4.74 -26.35
N PRO A 86 -8.40 3.46 -26.47
CA PRO A 86 -7.69 2.78 -25.40
C PRO A 86 -6.50 3.60 -24.91
N MET A 87 -6.33 3.68 -23.58
CA MET A 87 -5.22 4.39 -22.98
C MET A 87 -4.08 3.42 -22.69
N LEU A 88 -2.99 3.52 -23.47
CA LEU A 88 -1.75 2.76 -23.28
C LEU A 88 -1.22 2.92 -21.85
N GLN A 89 -1.21 1.82 -21.09
CA GLN A 89 -0.71 1.73 -19.72
C GLN A 89 0.80 1.50 -19.67
N TRP A 90 1.26 0.47 -20.35
CA TRP A 90 2.68 0.15 -20.52
C TRP A 90 2.87 -0.75 -21.75
N GLN A 91 4.11 -0.88 -22.20
CA GLN A 91 4.52 -1.70 -23.33
C GLN A 91 5.78 -2.48 -22.96
N PHE A 92 5.87 -3.74 -23.38
CA PHE A 92 7.02 -4.61 -23.11
C PHE A 92 7.29 -5.55 -24.29
N GLU A 93 8.44 -6.22 -24.28
CA GLU A 93 8.83 -7.20 -25.29
C GLU A 93 8.99 -8.57 -24.61
N GLN A 94 8.48 -9.62 -25.25
CA GLN A 94 8.63 -11.00 -24.80
C GLN A 94 8.84 -11.88 -26.03
N GLU A 95 9.90 -12.69 -26.03
CA GLU A 95 10.23 -13.62 -27.11
C GLU A 95 10.31 -12.95 -28.51
N GLY A 96 10.76 -11.69 -28.57
CA GLY A 96 10.87 -10.92 -29.82
C GLY A 96 9.56 -10.33 -30.34
N ALA A 97 8.44 -10.54 -29.64
CA ALA A 97 7.15 -9.91 -29.92
C ALA A 97 6.92 -8.73 -28.96
N GLN A 98 6.23 -7.70 -29.44
CA GLN A 98 5.91 -6.52 -28.63
C GLN A 98 4.47 -6.59 -28.16
N PHE A 99 4.27 -6.27 -26.89
CA PHE A 99 2.96 -6.30 -26.25
C PHE A 99 2.69 -4.98 -25.59
N LYS A 100 1.43 -4.55 -25.63
CA LYS A 100 0.95 -3.36 -24.92
C LYS A 100 -0.23 -3.72 -24.03
N VAL A 101 -0.30 -3.07 -22.88
CA VAL A 101 -1.48 -3.13 -22.00
C VAL A 101 -2.23 -1.83 -22.11
N GLU A 102 -3.52 -1.91 -22.40
CA GLU A 102 -4.37 -0.73 -22.62
C GLU A 102 -5.58 -0.74 -21.69
N LEU A 103 -5.89 0.42 -21.11
CA LEU A 103 -7.14 0.65 -20.38
C LEU A 103 -8.25 1.00 -21.38
N THR A 104 -9.39 0.30 -21.31
CA THR A 104 -10.52 0.54 -22.22
C THR A 104 -11.77 1.08 -21.52
N SER A 105 -11.96 0.76 -20.25
CA SER A 105 -13.11 1.25 -19.48
C SER A 105 -12.85 1.24 -17.97
N VAL A 106 -13.66 2.00 -17.25
CA VAL A 106 -13.70 2.08 -15.78
C VAL A 106 -15.16 2.03 -15.33
N SER A 107 -15.48 1.11 -14.44
CA SER A 107 -16.75 1.07 -13.71
C SER A 107 -16.52 1.55 -12.28
N LEU A 108 -17.38 2.44 -11.79
CA LEU A 108 -17.35 2.97 -10.43
C LEU A 108 -18.66 2.60 -9.74
N VAL A 109 -18.61 1.65 -8.81
CA VAL A 109 -19.78 1.11 -8.12
C VAL A 109 -19.77 1.58 -6.67
N ALA A 110 -20.90 2.11 -6.20
CA ALA A 110 -21.03 2.47 -4.80
C ALA A 110 -20.97 1.22 -3.91
N GLN A 111 -20.29 1.34 -2.77
CA GLN A 111 -20.21 0.32 -1.73
C GLN A 111 -20.75 0.89 -0.42
N GLU A 112 -20.84 0.05 0.60
CA GLU A 112 -21.21 0.49 1.94
C GLU A 112 -20.25 1.57 2.47
N GLN A 113 -20.75 2.40 3.40
CA GLN A 113 -19.97 3.43 4.10
C GLN A 113 -19.35 4.51 3.19
N GLY A 114 -19.92 4.74 2.00
CA GLY A 114 -19.45 5.78 1.08
C GLY A 114 -18.13 5.43 0.37
N LYS A 115 -17.73 4.16 0.36
CA LYS A 115 -16.64 3.66 -0.47
C LYS A 115 -17.11 3.43 -1.90
N ILE A 116 -16.18 3.48 -2.85
CA ILE A 116 -16.40 3.18 -4.26
C ILE A 116 -15.46 2.05 -4.67
N ALA A 117 -16.02 1.01 -5.28
CA ALA A 117 -15.25 0.00 -5.98
C ALA A 117 -15.03 0.47 -7.43
N ALA A 118 -13.77 0.66 -7.81
CA ALA A 118 -13.38 0.95 -9.18
C ALA A 118 -12.88 -0.31 -9.86
N THR A 119 -13.63 -0.81 -10.84
CA THR A 119 -13.20 -1.91 -11.71
C THR A 119 -12.64 -1.32 -13.00
N ILE A 120 -11.37 -1.56 -13.29
CA ILE A 120 -10.76 -1.14 -14.55
C ILE A 120 -10.73 -2.32 -15.52
N THR A 121 -11.06 -2.09 -16.79
CA THR A 121 -10.89 -3.12 -17.83
C THR A 121 -9.61 -2.84 -18.60
N GLN A 122 -8.67 -3.77 -18.52
CA GLN A 122 -7.41 -3.72 -19.25
C GLN A 122 -7.36 -4.83 -20.31
N GLN A 123 -6.63 -4.58 -21.39
CA GLN A 123 -6.43 -5.53 -22.48
C GLN A 123 -4.94 -5.68 -22.77
N LEU A 124 -4.46 -6.92 -22.86
CA LEU A 124 -3.14 -7.25 -23.39
C LEU A 124 -3.26 -7.42 -24.91
N VAL A 125 -2.50 -6.64 -25.66
CA VAL A 125 -2.59 -6.60 -27.12
C VAL A 125 -1.21 -6.88 -27.72
N ASN A 126 -1.15 -7.80 -28.68
CA ASN A 126 0.04 -7.98 -29.51
C ASN A 126 0.14 -6.81 -30.49
N VAL A 127 1.26 -6.08 -30.45
CA VAL A 127 1.43 -4.84 -31.23
C VAL A 127 1.50 -5.13 -32.73
N GLN A 128 2.03 -6.28 -33.14
CA GLN A 128 2.20 -6.64 -34.54
C GLN A 128 0.91 -7.15 -35.18
N THR A 129 0.10 -7.93 -34.46
CA THR A 129 -1.14 -8.52 -34.99
C THR A 129 -2.39 -7.71 -34.64
N GLU A 130 -2.28 -6.77 -33.71
CA GLU A 130 -3.39 -6.05 -33.08
C GLU A 130 -4.41 -6.95 -32.37
N GLU A 131 -4.04 -8.21 -32.11
CA GLU A 131 -4.89 -9.18 -31.43
C GLU A 131 -4.93 -8.93 -29.93
N VAL A 132 -6.14 -8.94 -29.36
CA VAL A 132 -6.35 -8.92 -27.90
C VAL A 132 -6.17 -10.34 -27.36
N LEU A 133 -5.09 -10.56 -26.62
CA LEU A 133 -4.74 -11.87 -26.08
C LEU A 133 -5.43 -12.15 -24.74
N GLU A 134 -5.57 -11.12 -23.91
CA GLU A 134 -6.12 -11.25 -22.57
C GLU A 134 -6.89 -10.00 -22.16
N LYS A 135 -7.89 -10.16 -21.28
CA LYS A 135 -8.57 -9.06 -20.59
C LYS A 135 -8.54 -9.29 -19.09
N SER A 136 -8.17 -8.27 -18.34
CA SER A 136 -8.17 -8.29 -16.87
C SER A 136 -9.10 -7.21 -16.31
N TYR A 137 -9.62 -7.48 -15.11
CA TYR A 137 -10.61 -6.63 -14.43
C TYR A 137 -10.21 -6.30 -12.99
N PRO A 138 -9.05 -5.69 -12.73
CA PRO A 138 -8.63 -5.40 -11.37
C PRO A 138 -9.59 -4.41 -10.70
N VAL A 139 -9.87 -4.67 -9.42
CA VAL A 139 -10.78 -3.88 -8.59
C VAL A 139 -9.97 -3.15 -7.53
N THR A 140 -10.22 -1.85 -7.39
CA THR A 140 -9.62 -1.00 -6.36
C THR A 140 -10.72 -0.34 -5.54
N GLN A 141 -10.67 -0.48 -4.22
CA GLN A 141 -11.55 0.27 -3.31
C GLN A 141 -11.00 1.68 -3.07
N GLY A 142 -11.89 2.67 -2.97
CA GLY A 142 -11.48 4.06 -2.79
C GLY A 142 -12.63 5.02 -2.52
N LYS A 143 -12.36 6.31 -2.75
CA LYS A 143 -13.31 7.42 -2.63
C LYS A 143 -13.44 8.15 -3.95
N LEU A 144 -14.66 8.54 -4.31
CA LEU A 144 -14.94 9.46 -5.41
C LEU A 144 -15.37 10.81 -4.83
N LEU A 145 -14.57 11.85 -5.06
CA LEU A 145 -14.78 13.18 -4.52
C LEU A 145 -15.06 14.19 -5.63
N ARG A 146 -15.98 15.12 -5.42
CA ARG A 146 -16.10 16.27 -6.33
C ARG A 146 -14.89 17.18 -6.12
N VAL A 147 -14.40 17.79 -7.19
CA VAL A 147 -13.26 18.74 -7.11
C VAL A 147 -13.55 19.92 -6.16
N GLY A 148 -14.82 20.31 -6.00
CA GLY A 148 -15.23 21.35 -5.05
C GLY A 148 -15.24 20.92 -3.58
N GLU A 149 -15.15 19.62 -3.30
CA GLU A 149 -15.09 19.05 -1.94
C GLU A 149 -13.65 18.84 -1.45
N LEU A 150 -12.66 19.05 -2.34
CA LEU A 150 -11.24 18.95 -2.00
C LEU A 150 -10.86 20.02 -0.98
N LYS A 151 -10.00 19.63 -0.02
CA LYS A 151 -9.59 20.49 1.09
C LYS A 151 -8.66 21.61 0.61
N ASN A 152 -8.66 22.72 1.34
CA ASN A 152 -7.72 23.80 1.10
C ASN A 152 -6.34 23.42 1.64
N TRP A 153 -5.29 24.05 1.09
CA TRP A 153 -3.97 24.00 1.72
C TRP A 153 -3.95 24.97 2.89
N GLU A 154 -3.68 24.46 4.09
CA GLU A 154 -3.28 25.31 5.20
C GLU A 154 -1.85 25.80 4.95
N THR A 155 -1.57 27.08 5.24
CA THR A 155 -0.37 27.77 4.73
C THR A 155 0.90 27.52 5.53
N GLU A 156 0.89 26.65 6.53
CA GLU A 156 2.07 26.36 7.38
C GLU A 156 3.02 25.33 6.76
N LEU A 157 3.55 25.65 5.57
CA LEU A 157 4.54 24.83 4.88
C LEU A 157 5.98 25.15 5.25
N THR A 158 6.25 26.37 5.74
CA THR A 158 7.59 26.86 6.05
C THR A 158 8.12 26.31 7.38
N ASP A 159 9.43 26.44 7.59
CA ASP A 159 10.12 26.05 8.84
C ASP A 159 10.01 24.55 9.20
N LYS A 160 9.69 23.73 8.20
CA LYS A 160 9.55 22.27 8.29
C LYS A 160 10.21 21.61 7.10
N VAL A 161 10.74 20.40 7.31
CA VAL A 161 11.14 19.51 6.24
C VAL A 161 9.96 18.58 5.93
N TRP A 162 9.56 18.51 4.67
CA TRP A 162 8.47 17.67 4.22
C TRP A 162 8.99 16.51 3.40
N THR A 163 8.46 15.31 3.61
CA THR A 163 8.65 14.20 2.67
C THR A 163 7.41 14.11 1.79
N ILE A 164 7.59 14.04 0.48
CA ILE A 164 6.50 13.92 -0.50
C ILE A 164 6.70 12.61 -1.28
N SER A 165 5.81 11.62 -1.10
CA SER A 165 5.86 10.37 -1.87
C SER A 165 5.43 10.56 -3.31
N ASN A 166 5.73 9.62 -4.21
CA ASN A 166 5.29 9.63 -5.63
C ASN A 166 5.60 10.95 -6.37
N PHE A 167 6.72 11.58 -6.02
CA PHE A 167 7.09 12.90 -6.53
C PHE A 167 7.87 12.81 -7.83
N ASP A 168 8.93 12.02 -7.89
CA ASP A 168 9.70 11.85 -9.12
C ASP A 168 9.69 10.41 -9.62
N LEU A 169 9.79 10.28 -10.94
CA LEU A 169 9.93 9.02 -11.64
C LEU A 169 11.37 8.94 -12.15
N ILE A 170 12.20 8.19 -11.43
CA ILE A 170 13.58 7.95 -11.83
C ILE A 170 13.56 6.81 -12.83
N HIS A 171 14.18 7.03 -13.99
CA HIS A 171 14.36 6.01 -15.00
C HIS A 171 15.78 5.46 -14.91
N TYR A 172 15.91 4.14 -14.81
CA TYR A 172 17.19 3.44 -14.83
C TYR A 172 17.40 2.87 -16.25
N PRO A 173 18.13 3.59 -17.13
CA PRO A 173 18.15 3.26 -18.56
C PRO A 173 18.86 1.94 -18.86
N GLN A 174 19.75 1.50 -17.97
CA GLN A 174 20.51 0.26 -18.07
C GLN A 174 19.61 -0.97 -17.86
N GLU A 175 18.60 -0.84 -17.00
CA GLU A 175 17.69 -1.93 -16.63
C GLU A 175 16.30 -1.80 -17.29
N GLY A 176 16.03 -0.69 -17.95
CA GLY A 176 14.73 -0.41 -18.56
C GLY A 176 13.59 -0.20 -17.54
N THR A 177 13.92 0.02 -16.26
CA THR A 177 12.95 0.17 -15.17
C THR A 177 12.69 1.64 -14.83
N GLU A 178 11.53 1.91 -14.26
CA GLU A 178 11.15 3.21 -13.71
C GLU A 178 10.65 3.00 -12.27
N ALA A 179 11.13 3.81 -11.33
CA ALA A 179 10.72 3.74 -9.93
C ALA A 179 10.25 5.11 -9.43
N PHE A 180 9.20 5.10 -8.62
CA PHE A 180 8.77 6.30 -7.93
C PHE A 180 9.59 6.51 -6.67
N HIS A 181 9.92 7.77 -6.43
CA HIS A 181 10.67 8.17 -5.26
C HIS A 181 9.93 9.23 -4.45
N ALA A 182 10.05 9.08 -3.14
CA ALA A 182 9.79 10.15 -2.21
C ALA A 182 10.96 11.14 -2.22
N VAL A 183 10.65 12.42 -2.07
CA VAL A 183 11.67 13.48 -1.97
C VAL A 183 11.48 14.26 -0.69
N GLN A 184 12.57 14.82 -0.17
CA GLN A 184 12.50 15.79 0.92
C GLN A 184 12.42 17.20 0.36
N VAL A 185 11.62 18.05 0.99
CA VAL A 185 11.31 19.39 0.50
C VAL A 185 11.31 20.39 1.66
N GLU A 186 12.03 21.48 1.49
CA GLU A 186 12.02 22.63 2.39
C GLU A 186 11.35 23.82 1.68
N PHE A 187 10.31 24.39 2.31
CA PHE A 187 9.64 25.57 1.80
C PHE A 187 10.14 26.81 2.54
N TYR A 188 10.53 27.84 1.79
CA TYR A 188 10.84 29.17 2.31
C TYR A 188 9.70 30.13 2.02
N ASP A 189 9.41 30.99 2.98
CA ASP A 189 8.40 32.04 3.05
C ASP A 189 8.43 33.05 1.88
N ASN A 190 9.57 33.16 1.18
CA ASN A 190 9.69 33.95 -0.05
C ASN A 190 9.18 33.23 -1.33
N GLY A 191 8.54 32.07 -1.21
CA GLY A 191 8.05 31.27 -2.34
C GLY A 191 9.13 30.48 -3.07
N ARG A 192 10.33 30.37 -2.49
CA ARG A 192 11.41 29.47 -2.92
C ARG A 192 11.53 28.28 -1.97
N GLY A 193 12.39 27.34 -2.30
CA GLY A 193 12.68 26.21 -1.44
C GLY A 193 13.73 25.31 -2.06
N LYS A 194 13.98 24.18 -1.40
CA LYS A 194 14.87 23.13 -1.88
C LYS A 194 14.15 21.80 -1.96
N ILE A 195 14.51 21.01 -2.96
CA ILE A 195 14.10 19.60 -3.10
C ILE A 195 15.37 18.78 -3.02
N TYR A 196 15.38 17.75 -2.17
CA TYR A 196 16.47 16.80 -2.06
C TYR A 196 16.01 15.46 -2.64
N PHE A 197 16.69 15.03 -3.68
CA PHE A 197 16.48 13.74 -4.33
C PHE A 197 17.20 12.62 -3.59
N PRO A 198 16.87 11.34 -3.85
CA PRO A 198 17.48 10.18 -3.18
C PRO A 198 19.02 10.13 -3.30
N ASP A 199 19.57 10.64 -4.40
CA ASP A 199 21.01 10.80 -4.63
C ASP A 199 21.63 11.96 -3.82
N SER A 200 20.88 12.55 -2.90
CA SER A 200 21.23 13.72 -2.09
C SER A 200 21.52 14.98 -2.90
N VAL A 201 21.15 15.02 -4.18
CA VAL A 201 21.26 16.24 -4.98
C VAL A 201 20.14 17.20 -4.57
N ALA A 202 20.54 18.39 -4.14
CA ALA A 202 19.63 19.47 -3.79
C ALA A 202 19.36 20.34 -5.02
N GLU A 203 18.09 20.52 -5.36
CA GLU A 203 17.65 21.39 -6.46
C GLU A 203 16.81 22.54 -5.92
N ASP A 204 17.03 23.73 -6.49
CA ASP A 204 16.23 24.91 -6.17
C ASP A 204 14.81 24.78 -6.76
N MET A 205 13.82 25.10 -5.95
CA MET A 205 12.42 25.14 -6.37
C MET A 205 11.75 26.49 -6.09
N ARG A 206 10.64 26.71 -6.81
CA ARG A 206 9.67 27.77 -6.50
C ARG A 206 8.31 27.14 -6.25
N TRP A 207 7.60 27.67 -5.28
CA TRP A 207 6.29 27.15 -4.91
C TRP A 207 5.28 28.28 -4.73
N LYS A 208 4.00 27.92 -4.82
CA LYS A 208 2.88 28.81 -4.49
C LYS A 208 1.62 28.01 -4.19
N VAL A 209 0.86 28.48 -3.22
CA VAL A 209 -0.52 28.04 -3.00
C VAL A 209 -1.47 29.00 -3.69
N ARG A 210 -2.46 28.47 -4.40
CA ARG A 210 -3.60 29.22 -4.94
C ARG A 210 -4.86 28.42 -4.71
N GLU A 211 -5.77 28.94 -3.89
CA GLU A 211 -6.98 28.22 -3.46
C GLU A 211 -6.58 26.86 -2.86
N ASN A 212 -7.21 25.77 -3.30
CA ASN A 212 -6.92 24.41 -2.87
C ASN A 212 -5.76 23.73 -3.62
N ARG A 213 -4.84 24.50 -4.22
CA ARG A 213 -3.75 23.94 -5.04
C ARG A 213 -2.38 24.50 -4.70
N LEU A 214 -1.47 23.61 -4.29
CA LEU A 214 -0.03 23.84 -4.23
C LEU A 214 0.59 23.56 -5.60
N ALA A 215 1.43 24.46 -6.08
CA ALA A 215 2.21 24.27 -7.30
C ALA A 215 3.70 24.39 -6.99
N ILE A 216 4.48 23.36 -7.32
CA ILE A 216 5.93 23.30 -7.16
C ILE A 216 6.58 23.26 -8.55
N LYS A 217 7.58 24.12 -8.76
CA LYS A 217 8.33 24.20 -10.02
C LYS A 217 9.82 24.15 -9.71
N TYR A 218 10.54 23.26 -10.37
CA TYR A 218 12.01 23.13 -10.29
C TYR A 218 12.59 22.80 -11.66
N TYR A 219 13.91 22.74 -11.74
CA TYR A 219 14.65 22.18 -12.87
C TYR A 219 15.42 20.98 -12.37
N HIS A 220 15.43 19.90 -13.13
CA HIS A 220 16.24 18.73 -12.83
C HIS A 220 16.75 18.16 -14.13
N SER A 221 18.06 17.86 -14.18
CA SER A 221 18.74 17.42 -15.41
C SER A 221 18.45 18.32 -16.62
N GLY A 222 18.41 19.65 -16.41
CA GLY A 222 18.15 20.66 -17.46
C GLY A 222 16.68 20.79 -17.90
N ALA A 223 15.77 19.96 -17.40
CA ALA A 223 14.36 20.00 -17.77
C ALA A 223 13.49 20.67 -16.70
N LYS A 224 12.61 21.57 -17.12
CA LYS A 224 11.64 22.23 -16.22
C LYS A 224 10.54 21.26 -15.81
N ARG A 225 10.35 21.10 -14.51
CA ARG A 225 9.28 20.30 -13.90
C ARG A 225 8.24 21.19 -13.24
N LEU A 226 6.97 20.77 -13.29
CA LEU A 226 5.85 21.48 -12.65
C LEU A 226 4.87 20.46 -12.09
N PHE A 227 4.74 20.49 -10.78
CA PHE A 227 3.81 19.68 -10.02
C PHE A 227 2.67 20.53 -9.51
N LYS A 228 1.47 19.95 -9.50
CA LYS A 228 0.28 20.57 -8.95
C LYS A 228 -0.40 19.55 -8.06
N PHE A 229 -0.58 19.91 -6.80
CA PHE A 229 -1.14 19.07 -5.76
C PHE A 229 -2.47 19.64 -5.30
N TRP A 230 -3.43 18.75 -5.05
CA TRP A 230 -4.71 19.07 -4.43
C TRP A 230 -4.87 18.19 -3.19
N VAL A 231 -5.32 18.78 -2.09
CA VAL A 231 -5.52 18.04 -0.83
C VAL A 231 -6.82 17.25 -0.91
N VAL A 232 -6.71 15.97 -0.58
CA VAL A 232 -7.82 15.02 -0.51
C VAL A 232 -8.21 14.79 0.95
N GLU A 233 -7.21 14.58 1.80
CA GLU A 233 -7.38 14.32 3.23
C GLU A 233 -6.30 15.08 3.99
N GLU A 234 -6.65 15.50 5.20
CA GLU A 234 -5.77 16.22 6.10
C GLU A 234 -5.53 15.40 7.36
N TYR A 235 -4.28 15.36 7.79
CA TYR A 235 -3.83 14.79 9.05
C TYR A 235 -3.31 15.95 9.90
N ALA A 236 -4.16 16.46 10.80
CA ALA A 236 -3.91 17.68 11.56
C ALA A 236 -2.53 17.67 12.23
N GLY A 237 -1.73 18.71 11.98
CA GLY A 237 -0.38 18.86 12.53
C GLY A 237 0.67 17.88 11.96
N ILE A 238 0.31 17.05 10.99
CA ILE A 238 1.19 16.02 10.39
C ILE A 238 1.38 16.26 8.90
N GLY A 239 0.30 16.44 8.14
CA GLY A 239 0.39 16.63 6.70
C GLY A 239 -0.88 16.23 5.96
N TRP A 240 -0.72 15.81 4.70
CA TRP A 240 -1.85 15.65 3.79
C TRP A 240 -1.73 14.42 2.92
N ARG A 241 -2.88 13.84 2.60
CA ARG A 241 -3.04 12.99 1.42
C ARG A 241 -3.42 13.85 0.24
N TYR A 242 -2.78 13.64 -0.90
CA TYR A 242 -2.94 14.49 -2.06
C TYR A 242 -3.26 13.69 -3.33
N ILE A 243 -3.80 14.39 -4.32
CA ILE A 243 -3.73 14.00 -5.74
C ILE A 243 -2.89 15.02 -6.51
N ALA A 244 -2.06 14.55 -7.43
CA ALA A 244 -1.18 15.40 -8.22
C ALA A 244 -1.24 15.09 -9.71
N ASN A 245 -0.84 16.08 -10.51
CA ASN A 245 -0.55 15.93 -11.92
C ASN A 245 0.96 16.09 -12.13
N VAL A 246 1.62 15.01 -12.52
CA VAL A 246 3.06 14.90 -12.75
C VAL A 246 3.33 14.86 -14.24
N LYS A 247 4.22 15.69 -14.77
CA LYS A 247 4.64 15.59 -16.17
C LYS A 247 5.89 14.73 -16.27
N GLY A 248 5.78 13.58 -16.94
CA GLY A 248 6.90 12.66 -17.14
C GLY A 248 8.07 13.27 -17.92
N LEU A 249 9.23 12.60 -17.89
CA LEU A 249 10.43 13.02 -18.62
C LEU A 249 10.21 13.01 -20.14
N LYS A 250 9.53 11.96 -20.65
CA LYS A 250 9.30 11.70 -22.09
C LYS A 250 7.88 12.02 -22.56
N ASN A 251 6.91 12.09 -21.66
CA ASN A 251 5.50 12.26 -22.01
C ASN A 251 5.00 13.69 -21.70
N THR A 252 4.32 14.30 -22.67
CA THR A 252 3.81 15.69 -22.51
C THR A 252 2.53 15.75 -21.67
N ASP A 253 1.82 14.62 -21.60
CA ASP A 253 0.59 14.47 -20.85
C ASP A 253 0.87 14.29 -19.34
N PRO A 254 0.11 15.00 -18.48
CA PRO A 254 0.26 14.86 -17.05
C PRO A 254 -0.34 13.53 -16.57
N ILE A 255 0.47 12.83 -15.80
CA ILE A 255 0.15 11.62 -15.07
C ILE A 255 -0.51 12.00 -13.73
N THR A 256 -1.73 11.53 -13.50
CA THR A 256 -2.45 11.59 -12.24
C THR A 256 -1.85 10.59 -11.25
N ARG A 257 -1.51 11.08 -10.05
CA ARG A 257 -0.96 10.28 -8.96
C ARG A 257 -1.59 10.66 -7.63
N SER A 258 -1.55 9.73 -6.68
CA SER A 258 -1.86 10.02 -5.29
C SER A 258 -0.65 9.74 -4.41
N GLY A 259 -0.60 10.37 -3.26
CA GLY A 259 0.50 10.19 -2.33
C GLY A 259 0.27 10.94 -1.04
N TYR A 260 1.31 10.97 -0.22
CA TYR A 260 1.35 11.69 1.04
C TYR A 260 2.40 12.79 0.99
N MET A 261 2.09 13.89 1.67
CA MET A 261 3.03 14.96 1.98
C MET A 261 3.03 15.10 3.50
N ILE A 262 4.07 14.61 4.15
CA ILE A 262 4.15 14.48 5.61
C ILE A 262 5.31 15.32 6.12
N ALA A 263 5.06 16.14 7.13
CA ALA A 263 6.11 16.88 7.81
C ALA A 263 6.97 15.89 8.60
N ASN A 264 8.28 15.94 8.41
CA ASN A 264 9.21 15.24 9.27
C ASN A 264 9.20 15.91 10.65
N GLN A 265 8.71 15.19 11.66
CA GLN A 265 8.63 15.66 13.04
C GLN A 265 9.92 15.38 13.84
N ASN A 266 11.01 14.97 13.17
CA ASN A 266 12.28 14.55 13.77
C ASN A 266 12.07 13.50 14.87
N ARG A 267 11.23 12.51 14.57
CA ARG A 267 10.99 11.38 15.46
C ARG A 267 11.86 10.21 15.07
N SER A 268 12.22 9.43 16.07
CA SER A 268 12.88 8.12 15.93
C SER A 268 11.91 7.05 16.41
N PHE A 269 12.06 5.83 15.91
CA PHE A 269 11.33 4.70 16.49
C PHE A 269 11.80 4.45 17.92
N ALA A 270 10.84 4.30 18.84
CA ALA A 270 11.08 3.87 20.21
C ALA A 270 10.83 2.36 20.33
N THR A 271 11.33 1.74 21.42
CA THR A 271 11.12 0.31 21.67
C THR A 271 9.63 -0.06 21.66
N GLU A 272 8.76 0.81 22.16
CA GLU A 272 7.32 0.58 22.14
C GLU A 272 6.64 0.66 20.77
N ASP A 273 7.26 1.31 19.77
CA ASP A 273 6.73 1.35 18.40
C ASP A 273 6.87 0.01 17.71
N PHE A 274 7.73 -0.86 18.26
CA PHE A 274 7.88 -2.19 17.75
C PHE A 274 6.66 -3.02 18.15
N TYR A 275 6.26 -3.07 19.44
CA TYR A 275 5.13 -3.85 20.02
C TYR A 275 3.78 -3.71 19.29
N GLY A 276 3.26 -4.82 18.75
CA GLY A 276 1.99 -4.89 18.03
C GLY A 276 2.09 -5.12 16.51
N LYS A 277 0.95 -5.45 15.91
CA LYS A 277 0.79 -5.73 14.50
C LYS A 277 0.71 -4.43 13.70
N TRP A 278 1.58 -4.23 12.71
CA TRP A 278 1.46 -3.08 11.81
C TRP A 278 0.62 -3.46 10.60
N GLN A 279 -0.40 -2.67 10.32
CA GLN A 279 -1.33 -2.91 9.22
C GLN A 279 -1.24 -1.79 8.19
N ALA A 280 -0.99 -2.13 6.93
CA ALA A 280 -1.07 -1.21 5.81
C ALA A 280 -1.96 -1.80 4.71
N ASN A 281 -3.11 -1.19 4.44
CA ASN A 281 -4.01 -1.56 3.35
C ASN A 281 -4.40 -3.06 3.31
N GLY A 282 -4.58 -3.68 4.49
CA GLY A 282 -4.88 -5.11 4.62
C GLY A 282 -3.64 -6.00 4.67
N ALA A 283 -2.49 -5.53 4.20
CA ALA A 283 -1.23 -6.23 4.42
C ALA A 283 -0.76 -6.06 5.87
N GLN A 284 -0.25 -7.15 6.43
CA GLN A 284 0.28 -7.21 7.78
C GLN A 284 1.81 -7.18 7.69
N PHE A 285 2.45 -6.32 8.48
CA PHE A 285 3.89 -6.20 8.54
C PHE A 285 4.29 -6.33 10.00
N ASP A 286 4.57 -7.53 10.44
CA ASP A 286 4.96 -7.79 11.83
C ASP A 286 6.47 -7.48 12.03
N TYR A 287 6.89 -6.85 13.13
CA TYR A 287 8.29 -6.47 13.37
C TYR A 287 8.61 -6.32 14.87
N TYR A 288 9.77 -6.79 15.36
CA TYR A 288 10.24 -6.47 16.74
C TYR A 288 11.74 -6.39 16.92
N ALA A 289 12.18 -5.56 17.90
CA ALA A 289 13.56 -5.08 18.07
C ALA A 289 14.28 -5.55 19.37
N ASP A 290 13.75 -6.54 20.09
CA ASP A 290 13.93 -6.61 21.56
C ASP A 290 13.98 -8.02 22.21
N ASN A 291 14.47 -9.04 21.51
CA ASN A 291 14.89 -10.32 22.11
C ASN A 291 13.82 -11.17 22.85
N TYR A 292 12.51 -10.91 22.71
CA TYR A 292 11.43 -11.87 23.02
C TYR A 292 10.20 -11.67 22.11
N TYR A 293 9.57 -12.75 21.62
CA TYR A 293 9.41 -12.96 20.16
C TYR A 293 7.93 -12.93 19.72
N ILE A 294 7.63 -12.47 18.50
CA ILE A 294 6.66 -13.03 17.53
C ILE A 294 7.24 -12.68 16.14
N PRO A 295 7.44 -13.63 15.23
CA PRO A 295 8.03 -13.34 13.92
C PRO A 295 7.13 -12.51 13.04
N ASN A 296 7.78 -11.88 12.07
CA ASN A 296 7.10 -11.42 10.89
C ASN A 296 6.49 -12.62 10.17
N VAL A 297 5.21 -12.87 10.38
CA VAL A 297 4.61 -14.10 9.88
C VAL A 297 4.57 -14.12 8.35
N VAL A 298 4.56 -12.94 7.71
CA VAL A 298 4.59 -12.75 6.24
C VAL A 298 5.97 -13.01 5.62
N HIS A 299 7.07 -12.70 6.33
CA HIS A 299 8.42 -13.06 5.89
C HIS A 299 9.32 -13.41 7.10
N PRO A 300 9.23 -14.65 7.60
CA PRO A 300 9.84 -15.07 8.88
C PRO A 300 11.37 -15.05 8.89
N SER A 301 12.02 -14.80 7.75
CA SER A 301 13.46 -14.91 7.59
C SER A 301 14.16 -13.63 7.12
N SER A 302 13.64 -12.46 7.51
CA SER A 302 14.41 -11.21 7.41
C SER A 302 15.09 -10.87 8.73
N LYS A 303 16.39 -10.58 8.67
CA LYS A 303 17.14 -9.96 9.75
C LYS A 303 16.73 -8.50 9.87
N TRP A 304 16.84 -7.93 11.07
CA TRP A 304 16.57 -6.53 11.30
C TRP A 304 17.57 -5.91 12.27
N SER A 305 17.66 -4.59 12.26
CA SER A 305 18.37 -3.80 13.25
C SER A 305 17.73 -2.42 13.42
N LEU A 306 17.96 -1.79 14.57
CA LEU A 306 17.70 -0.39 14.81
C LEU A 306 19.02 0.37 14.67
N THR A 307 19.06 1.37 13.81
CA THR A 307 20.25 2.21 13.64
C THR A 307 20.39 3.19 14.80
N ASP A 308 21.56 3.79 14.96
CA ASP A 308 21.79 4.84 15.97
C ASP A 308 20.88 6.08 15.77
N ALA A 309 20.36 6.28 14.55
CA ALA A 309 19.39 7.33 14.24
C ALA A 309 17.94 6.96 14.65
N GLY A 310 17.74 5.73 15.14
CA GLY A 310 16.42 5.17 15.43
C GLY A 310 15.59 4.93 14.17
N GLU A 311 16.26 4.56 13.07
CA GLU A 311 15.64 4.06 11.84
C GLU A 311 15.68 2.53 11.84
N ILE A 312 14.68 1.90 11.27
CA ILE A 312 14.63 0.45 11.13
C ILE A 312 15.36 0.07 9.85
N TYR A 313 16.27 -0.88 9.97
CA TYR A 313 16.85 -1.59 8.84
C TYR A 313 16.37 -3.04 8.86
N ARG A 314 15.99 -3.57 7.70
CA ARG A 314 15.59 -4.95 7.52
C ARG A 314 16.30 -5.50 6.29
N GLU A 315 16.77 -6.73 6.41
CA GLU A 315 17.54 -7.42 5.40
C GLU A 315 16.95 -8.81 5.18
N LYS A 316 16.64 -9.16 3.92
CA LYS A 316 16.21 -10.50 3.53
C LYS A 316 17.41 -11.32 3.10
N ILE A 317 17.78 -12.32 3.90
CA ILE A 317 18.91 -13.20 3.64
C ILE A 317 18.40 -14.47 2.96
N VAL A 318 19.09 -14.90 1.89
CA VAL A 318 18.72 -16.08 1.11
C VAL A 318 19.88 -17.06 1.06
N HIS A 319 19.62 -18.30 1.46
CA HIS A 319 20.48 -19.46 1.24
C HIS A 319 20.10 -20.13 -0.09
N PRO A 320 21.06 -20.45 -0.98
CA PRO A 320 20.75 -21.02 -2.30
C PRO A 320 19.91 -22.30 -2.31
N ILE A 321 19.99 -23.12 -1.25
CA ILE A 321 19.27 -24.40 -1.13
C ILE A 321 18.04 -24.30 -0.21
N LEU A 322 18.13 -23.48 0.85
CA LEU A 322 17.14 -23.47 1.92
C LEU A 322 16.09 -22.36 1.70
N GLY A 323 16.33 -21.47 0.74
CA GLY A 323 15.49 -20.30 0.50
C GLY A 323 15.80 -19.19 1.50
N THR A 324 14.76 -18.45 1.90
CA THR A 324 14.94 -17.31 2.81
C THR A 324 15.24 -17.82 4.23
N VAL A 325 16.34 -17.37 4.84
CA VAL A 325 16.78 -17.76 6.19
C VAL A 325 17.05 -16.52 7.04
N SER A 326 16.76 -16.55 8.34
CA SER A 326 16.98 -15.39 9.24
C SER A 326 18.43 -15.27 9.72
N GLU A 327 19.06 -16.40 9.97
CA GLU A 327 20.49 -16.54 10.22
C GLU A 327 21.06 -17.50 9.18
N CYS A 328 22.20 -17.14 8.56
CA CYS A 328 22.82 -18.03 7.61
C CYS A 328 23.50 -19.20 8.35
N PRO A 329 23.20 -20.46 8.00
CA PRO A 329 23.83 -21.61 8.65
C PRO A 329 25.30 -21.81 8.24
N ASP A 330 25.75 -21.15 7.17
CA ASP A 330 27.10 -21.22 6.62
C ASP A 330 27.48 -19.90 5.91
N ASP A 331 28.52 -19.90 5.07
CA ASP A 331 29.00 -18.69 4.38
C ASP A 331 28.39 -18.53 2.97
N THR A 332 27.34 -19.29 2.62
CA THR A 332 26.79 -19.31 1.25
C THR A 332 25.57 -18.40 1.05
N CYS A 333 25.00 -17.85 2.11
CA CYS A 333 23.89 -16.91 1.96
C CYS A 333 24.33 -15.56 1.42
N TYR A 334 23.36 -14.86 0.85
CA TYR A 334 23.52 -13.50 0.37
C TYR A 334 22.30 -12.67 0.77
N SER A 335 22.49 -11.36 0.84
CA SER A 335 21.39 -10.42 1.00
C SER A 335 20.70 -10.26 -0.34
N SER A 336 19.39 -10.50 -0.39
CA SER A 336 18.57 -10.31 -1.60
C SER A 336 17.88 -8.95 -1.63
N CYS A 337 17.62 -8.38 -0.45
CA CYS A 337 16.74 -7.23 -0.31
C CYS A 337 16.97 -6.49 1.01
N GLU A 338 17.00 -5.16 0.96
CA GLU A 338 17.15 -4.28 2.10
C GLU A 338 15.97 -3.30 2.15
N PHE A 339 15.41 -3.11 3.34
CA PHE A 339 14.38 -2.13 3.61
C PHE A 339 14.89 -1.18 4.69
N ASN A 340 14.87 0.11 4.39
CA ASN A 340 15.09 1.15 5.39
C ASN A 340 13.76 1.83 5.67
N LEU A 341 13.39 1.93 6.95
CA LEU A 341 12.19 2.60 7.40
C LEU A 341 12.54 3.72 8.37
N LYS A 342 12.00 4.90 8.12
CA LYS A 342 12.17 6.09 8.95
C LYS A 342 10.82 6.64 9.37
N LEU A 343 10.63 6.86 10.67
CA LEU A 343 9.41 7.47 11.20
C LEU A 343 9.38 8.96 10.85
N LEU A 344 8.38 9.37 10.05
CA LEU A 344 8.19 10.79 9.72
C LEU A 344 7.28 11.47 10.75
N ALA A 345 6.17 10.81 11.08
CA ALA A 345 5.17 11.33 12.01
C ALA A 345 4.34 10.20 12.63
N ARG A 346 3.68 10.51 13.75
CA ARG A 346 2.80 9.60 14.48
C ARG A 346 1.57 10.33 14.99
N ASP A 347 0.41 9.72 14.83
CA ASP A 347 -0.86 10.12 15.47
C ASP A 347 -1.49 8.92 16.17
N ALA A 348 -1.43 8.89 17.50
CA ALA A 348 -1.82 7.75 18.31
C ALA A 348 -1.20 6.43 17.80
N ASP A 349 -2.03 5.55 17.23
CA ASP A 349 -1.62 4.26 16.68
C ASP A 349 -1.43 4.30 15.15
N THR A 350 -1.46 5.47 14.51
CA THR A 350 -1.13 5.63 13.09
C THR A 350 0.29 6.11 12.92
N LEU A 351 1.09 5.38 12.15
CA LEU A 351 2.48 5.71 11.82
C LEU A 351 2.58 6.13 10.36
N PHE A 352 3.28 7.23 10.09
CA PHE A 352 3.67 7.64 8.75
C PHE A 352 5.17 7.42 8.59
N VAL A 353 5.53 6.49 7.72
CA VAL A 353 6.87 5.93 7.63
C VAL A 353 7.40 6.09 6.22
N HIS A 354 8.55 6.74 6.09
CA HIS A 354 9.30 6.71 4.85
C HIS A 354 9.95 5.34 4.71
N GLN A 355 9.59 4.62 3.64
CA GLN A 355 10.15 3.31 3.31
C GLN A 355 11.01 3.46 2.06
N GLN A 356 12.24 2.93 2.11
CA GLN A 356 13.13 2.77 0.97
C GLN A 356 13.44 1.29 0.78
N LEU A 357 13.49 0.86 -0.48
CA LEU A 357 13.70 -0.53 -0.87
C LEU A 357 14.91 -0.64 -1.80
N ASN A 358 15.90 -1.42 -1.39
CA ASN A 358 16.95 -1.89 -2.30
C ASN A 358 16.78 -3.39 -2.52
N SER A 359 16.95 -3.87 -3.74
CA SER A 359 16.86 -5.31 -4.04
C SER A 359 17.75 -5.68 -5.20
N GLU A 360 18.20 -6.93 -5.22
CA GLU A 360 18.69 -7.54 -6.45
C GLU A 360 17.53 -7.72 -7.46
N LEU A 361 17.84 -7.66 -8.77
CA LEU A 361 16.89 -7.98 -9.85
C LEU A 361 17.04 -9.42 -10.33
N VAL A 362 18.19 -10.03 -10.08
CA VAL A 362 18.51 -11.43 -10.35
C VAL A 362 19.21 -12.01 -9.13
N PRO A 363 19.05 -13.32 -8.82
CA PRO A 363 19.70 -13.93 -7.66
C PRO A 363 21.21 -13.71 -7.67
N GLN A 364 21.76 -13.23 -6.54
CA GLN A 364 23.17 -12.86 -6.34
C GLN A 364 23.65 -11.72 -7.27
N GLY A 365 22.72 -10.95 -7.82
CA GLY A 365 23.01 -9.77 -8.62
C GLY A 365 23.40 -8.55 -7.77
N PRO A 366 23.79 -7.44 -8.40
CA PRO A 366 23.99 -6.19 -7.67
C PRO A 366 22.68 -5.67 -7.08
N PHE A 367 22.79 -4.92 -5.99
CA PHE A 367 21.67 -4.20 -5.39
C PHE A 367 21.28 -2.99 -6.22
N PHE A 368 19.98 -2.82 -6.41
CA PHE A 368 19.38 -1.67 -7.07
C PHE A 368 18.42 -0.96 -6.10
N ASP A 369 18.44 0.36 -6.13
CA ASP A 369 17.43 1.18 -5.47
C ASP A 369 16.11 1.08 -6.24
N LEU A 370 15.15 0.34 -5.68
CA LEU A 370 13.84 0.08 -6.27
C LEU A 370 12.81 1.17 -5.96
N GLY A 371 13.18 2.21 -5.22
CA GLY A 371 12.27 3.31 -4.93
C GLY A 371 12.08 3.57 -3.45
N SER A 372 11.34 4.65 -3.20
CA SER A 372 10.95 5.08 -1.87
C SER A 372 9.53 5.64 -1.84
N ALA A 373 8.84 5.42 -0.73
CA ALA A 373 7.45 5.81 -0.56
C ALA A 373 7.12 6.20 0.88
N ILE A 374 5.92 6.73 1.12
CA ILE A 374 5.44 7.01 2.48
C ILE A 374 4.31 6.03 2.81
N MET A 375 4.61 5.05 3.64
CA MET A 375 3.63 4.08 4.11
C MET A 375 2.88 4.63 5.32
N LYS A 376 1.56 4.47 5.30
CA LYS A 376 0.68 4.72 6.44
C LYS A 376 0.35 3.38 7.09
N PHE A 377 0.83 3.17 8.29
CA PHE A 377 0.55 1.98 9.10
C PHE A 377 -0.44 2.31 10.21
N LYS A 378 -1.30 1.34 10.54
CA LYS A 378 -2.03 1.31 11.80
C LYS A 378 -1.40 0.24 12.69
N LEU A 379 -0.91 0.65 13.85
CA LEU A 379 -0.37 -0.20 14.89
C LEU A 379 -1.52 -0.75 15.74
N ASP A 380 -1.65 -2.06 15.79
CA ASP A 380 -2.49 -2.72 16.78
C ASP A 380 -1.60 -3.32 17.86
N LYS A 381 -1.64 -2.75 19.06
CA LYS A 381 -0.83 -3.20 20.20
C LYS A 381 -1.30 -4.54 20.76
N HIS A 382 -2.39 -5.12 20.25
CA HIS A 382 -2.75 -6.48 20.57
C HIS A 382 -1.72 -7.45 19.97
N ASN A 383 -1.09 -8.23 20.83
CA ASN A 383 -0.09 -9.21 20.43
C ASN A 383 -0.76 -10.57 20.21
N GLY A 384 -0.63 -11.13 19.00
CA GLY A 384 -0.90 -12.55 18.76
C GLY A 384 -1.74 -12.86 17.52
N ILE A 385 -1.86 -14.15 17.24
CA ILE A 385 -2.65 -14.72 16.15
C ILE A 385 -3.74 -15.59 16.80
N ASP A 386 -5.00 -15.24 16.59
CA ASP A 386 -6.16 -16.03 17.05
C ASP A 386 -6.81 -16.84 15.92
N ALA A 387 -6.45 -16.54 14.67
CA ALA A 387 -6.95 -17.19 13.48
C ALA A 387 -5.89 -17.25 12.36
N PHE A 388 -5.93 -18.31 11.56
CA PHE A 388 -5.18 -18.37 10.31
C PHE A 388 -5.74 -17.35 9.30
N SER A 389 -4.85 -16.68 8.54
CA SER A 389 -5.22 -15.81 7.43
C SER A 389 -4.20 -15.89 6.30
N TYR A 390 -4.64 -15.67 5.06
CA TYR A 390 -3.73 -15.60 3.92
C TYR A 390 -2.65 -14.53 4.11
N ASP A 391 -3.01 -13.39 4.71
CA ASP A 391 -2.08 -12.26 4.92
C ASP A 391 -0.80 -12.65 5.66
N TRP A 392 -0.86 -13.66 6.54
CA TRP A 392 0.28 -14.09 7.33
C TRP A 392 0.84 -15.43 6.87
N LEU A 393 0.02 -16.29 6.28
CA LEU A 393 0.50 -17.56 5.74
C LEU A 393 1.24 -17.38 4.41
N ASP A 394 0.88 -16.40 3.57
CA ASP A 394 1.53 -16.24 2.27
C ASP A 394 3.01 -15.89 2.44
N TYR A 395 3.88 -16.66 1.79
CA TYR A 395 5.35 -16.62 1.92
C TYR A 395 5.92 -17.00 3.29
N ALA A 396 5.11 -17.60 4.17
CA ALA A 396 5.58 -18.09 5.47
C ALA A 396 6.38 -19.41 5.36
N SER A 397 7.36 -19.59 6.25
CA SER A 397 7.98 -20.88 6.54
C SER A 397 7.78 -21.24 8.00
N LEU A 398 7.18 -22.41 8.25
CA LEU A 398 6.81 -22.90 9.58
C LEU A 398 7.33 -24.32 9.77
N VAL A 399 7.63 -24.72 11.00
CA VAL A 399 7.95 -26.10 11.34
C VAL A 399 6.75 -26.70 12.07
N LEU A 400 6.05 -27.61 11.41
CA LEU A 400 4.96 -28.37 11.98
C LEU A 400 5.52 -29.53 12.83
N ASN A 401 5.20 -29.51 14.12
CA ASN A 401 5.47 -30.62 15.03
C ASN A 401 4.19 -31.40 15.29
N SER A 402 4.23 -32.68 14.95
CA SER A 402 3.15 -33.63 15.23
C SER A 402 3.77 -34.96 15.68
N SER A 403 3.36 -35.46 16.85
CA SER A 403 3.69 -36.81 17.33
C SER A 403 5.17 -37.22 17.23
N GLY A 404 6.09 -36.29 17.46
CA GLY A 404 7.54 -36.53 17.42
C GLY A 404 8.19 -36.42 16.03
N SER A 405 7.44 -36.05 14.99
CA SER A 405 7.98 -35.63 13.69
C SER A 405 7.95 -34.12 13.54
N GLU A 406 9.01 -33.56 12.95
CA GLU A 406 9.09 -32.17 12.52
C GLU A 406 9.05 -32.12 10.99
N THR A 407 8.12 -31.36 10.43
CA THR A 407 8.02 -31.12 8.99
C THR A 407 8.09 -29.64 8.73
N ARG A 408 9.03 -29.21 7.89
CA ARG A 408 9.11 -27.80 7.48
C ARG A 408 8.12 -27.55 6.35
N LEU A 409 7.23 -26.59 6.53
CA LEU A 409 6.24 -26.16 5.57
C LEU A 409 6.66 -24.81 4.97
N PHE A 410 6.52 -24.68 3.67
CA PHE A 410 6.69 -23.43 2.93
C PHE A 410 5.38 -23.09 2.27
N PHE A 411 4.82 -21.93 2.58
CA PHE A 411 3.56 -21.44 2.02
C PHE A 411 3.88 -20.36 1.00
N PHE A 412 3.19 -20.36 -0.14
CA PHE A 412 3.35 -19.33 -1.16
C PHE A 412 2.15 -19.29 -2.09
N SER A 413 1.91 -18.12 -2.65
CA SER A 413 0.92 -17.90 -3.68
C SER A 413 1.56 -17.74 -5.06
N ARG A 414 0.82 -18.12 -6.12
CA ARG A 414 1.20 -17.82 -7.50
C ARG A 414 -0.03 -17.47 -8.35
N PRO A 415 0.07 -16.57 -9.33
CA PRO A 415 -0.97 -16.38 -10.32
C PRO A 415 -1.24 -17.69 -11.07
N ASN A 416 -2.50 -17.99 -11.36
CA ASN A 416 -2.87 -19.11 -12.21
C ASN A 416 -3.35 -18.65 -13.59
N SER A 417 -3.48 -19.60 -14.52
CA SER A 417 -3.82 -19.34 -15.92
C SER A 417 -5.23 -18.77 -16.14
N LEU A 418 -6.05 -18.70 -15.10
CA LEU A 418 -7.41 -18.15 -15.14
C LEU A 418 -7.48 -16.75 -14.50
N GLY A 419 -6.34 -16.14 -14.19
CA GLY A 419 -6.25 -14.83 -13.54
C GLY A 419 -6.59 -14.85 -12.05
N GLY A 420 -6.69 -16.04 -11.44
CA GLY A 420 -6.82 -16.23 -10.00
C GLY A 420 -5.45 -16.45 -9.33
N THR A 421 -5.48 -16.74 -8.03
CA THR A 421 -4.29 -17.04 -7.23
C THR A 421 -4.37 -18.47 -6.71
N ASP A 422 -3.35 -19.28 -7.00
CA ASP A 422 -3.15 -20.57 -6.37
C ASP A 422 -2.36 -20.38 -5.08
N TYR A 423 -2.92 -20.83 -3.95
CA TYR A 423 -2.24 -20.90 -2.65
C TYR A 423 -1.71 -22.31 -2.44
N LEU A 424 -0.39 -22.44 -2.37
CA LEU A 424 0.34 -23.70 -2.38
C LEU A 424 1.19 -23.86 -1.14
N TYR A 425 1.43 -25.11 -0.74
CA TYR A 425 2.44 -25.40 0.27
C TYR A 425 3.40 -26.52 -0.18
N ALA A 426 4.64 -26.43 0.29
CA ALA A 426 5.71 -27.37 0.03
C ALA A 426 6.31 -27.88 1.34
N GLU A 427 6.89 -29.09 1.31
CA GLU A 427 7.48 -29.73 2.48
C GLU A 427 9.00 -29.87 2.34
N ASN A 428 9.74 -29.48 3.38
CA ASN A 428 11.19 -29.60 3.55
C ASN A 428 12.07 -28.85 2.53
N SER A 429 11.55 -28.53 1.35
CA SER A 429 12.17 -27.65 0.35
C SER A 429 11.08 -26.83 -0.37
N PRO A 430 11.32 -25.55 -0.70
CA PRO A 430 10.39 -24.73 -1.47
C PRO A 430 9.97 -25.34 -2.82
N ASN A 431 10.82 -26.18 -3.41
CA ASN A 431 10.57 -26.82 -4.70
C ASN A 431 9.74 -28.11 -4.60
N ASN A 432 9.53 -28.63 -3.38
CA ASN A 432 8.79 -29.88 -3.15
C ASN A 432 7.33 -29.59 -2.83
N ILE A 433 6.57 -29.15 -3.83
CA ILE A 433 5.16 -28.78 -3.69
C ILE A 433 4.32 -30.02 -3.37
N VAL A 434 3.64 -30.02 -2.22
CA VAL A 434 2.83 -31.16 -1.75
C VAL A 434 1.35 -30.94 -1.97
N GLY A 435 0.88 -29.70 -1.89
CA GLY A 435 -0.55 -29.43 -1.97
C GLY A 435 -0.93 -27.97 -2.00
N ARG A 436 -2.21 -27.73 -1.70
CA ARG A 436 -2.82 -26.40 -1.64
C ARG A 436 -3.21 -26.08 -0.22
N PHE A 437 -3.22 -24.80 0.12
CA PHE A 437 -3.78 -24.36 1.39
C PHE A 437 -4.94 -23.39 1.18
N VAL A 438 -5.92 -23.44 2.07
CA VAL A 438 -7.10 -22.57 2.02
C VAL A 438 -7.43 -22.12 3.44
N VAL A 439 -7.70 -20.83 3.62
CA VAL A 439 -8.21 -20.31 4.89
C VAL A 439 -9.72 -20.14 4.81
N LYS A 440 -10.46 -20.77 5.75
CA LYS A 440 -11.91 -20.63 5.89
C LYS A 440 -12.26 -20.34 7.34
N GLN A 441 -12.92 -19.20 7.58
CA GLN A 441 -13.36 -18.79 8.91
C GLN A 441 -12.23 -18.85 9.97
N GLY A 442 -11.01 -18.44 9.60
CA GLY A 442 -9.86 -18.46 10.50
C GLY A 442 -9.18 -19.83 10.69
N LYS A 443 -9.62 -20.87 9.98
CA LYS A 443 -9.03 -22.22 10.02
C LYS A 443 -8.18 -22.47 8.79
N LEU A 444 -7.03 -23.12 8.96
CA LEU A 444 -6.15 -23.52 7.87
C LEU A 444 -6.54 -24.92 7.38
N HIS A 445 -6.82 -25.04 6.09
CA HIS A 445 -7.04 -26.29 5.40
C HIS A 445 -5.80 -26.61 4.56
N LEU A 446 -5.16 -27.76 4.77
CA LEU A 446 -4.12 -28.28 3.90
C LEU A 446 -4.69 -29.46 3.11
N GLU A 447 -4.66 -29.35 1.79
CA GLU A 447 -5.24 -30.32 0.86
C GLU A 447 -4.14 -30.86 -0.07
N SER A 448 -3.96 -32.19 -0.06
CA SER A 448 -3.07 -32.94 -0.95
C SER A 448 -3.87 -34.00 -1.71
N SER A 449 -3.23 -34.73 -2.64
CA SER A 449 -3.87 -35.85 -3.33
C SER A 449 -4.25 -37.01 -2.41
N GLU A 450 -3.61 -37.12 -1.25
CA GLU A 450 -3.74 -38.27 -0.33
C GLU A 450 -4.47 -37.92 0.96
N SER A 451 -4.53 -36.64 1.35
CA SER A 451 -5.08 -36.23 2.64
C SER A 451 -5.58 -34.79 2.63
N ALA A 452 -6.55 -34.51 3.49
CA ALA A 452 -7.07 -33.17 3.77
C ALA A 452 -7.18 -32.95 5.27
N TYR A 453 -6.40 -32.01 5.79
CA TYR A 453 -6.35 -31.68 7.22
C TYR A 453 -6.83 -30.27 7.47
N ILE A 454 -7.48 -30.08 8.61
CA ILE A 454 -7.96 -28.80 9.13
C ILE A 454 -7.19 -28.51 10.41
N PHE A 455 -6.72 -27.28 10.53
CA PHE A 455 -6.02 -26.76 11.69
C PHE A 455 -6.77 -25.55 12.25
N GLU A 456 -7.04 -25.60 13.55
CA GLU A 456 -7.69 -24.54 14.31
C GLU A 456 -6.77 -24.12 15.46
N ILE A 457 -6.51 -22.82 15.57
CA ILE A 457 -5.62 -22.25 16.60
C ILE A 457 -6.31 -22.38 17.95
N THR A 458 -5.63 -23.01 18.90
CA THR A 458 -6.11 -23.16 20.28
C THR A 458 -5.31 -22.29 21.23
N GLU A 459 -4.04 -22.10 20.95
CA GLU A 459 -3.14 -21.26 21.74
C GLU A 459 -2.11 -20.63 20.82
N PHE A 460 -1.81 -19.38 21.11
CA PHE A 460 -0.72 -18.67 20.48
C PHE A 460 0.33 -18.32 21.53
N ASN A 461 1.58 -18.60 21.21
CA ASN A 461 2.71 -18.05 21.95
C ASN A 461 3.78 -17.54 20.98
N ARG A 462 4.82 -16.94 21.58
CA ARG A 462 5.94 -16.29 20.90
C ARG A 462 6.66 -17.10 19.82
N ASN A 463 6.73 -18.41 19.99
CA ASN A 463 7.55 -19.31 19.17
C ASN A 463 6.71 -20.28 18.35
N SER A 464 5.42 -20.39 18.69
CA SER A 464 4.55 -21.36 18.05
C SER A 464 3.09 -20.97 18.14
N VAL A 465 2.35 -21.37 17.12
CA VAL A 465 0.91 -21.54 17.20
C VAL A 465 0.63 -23.00 17.54
N THR A 466 -0.02 -23.23 18.68
CA THR A 466 -0.60 -24.54 18.97
C THR A 466 -1.94 -24.63 18.25
N SER A 467 -2.17 -25.75 17.59
CA SER A 467 -3.42 -26.01 16.88
C SER A 467 -3.90 -27.41 17.14
N CYS A 468 -5.21 -27.62 16.99
CA CYS A 468 -5.74 -28.96 16.81
C CYS A 468 -5.77 -29.29 15.32
N ARG A 469 -5.23 -30.46 14.96
CA ARG A 469 -5.26 -31.04 13.61
C ARG A 469 -6.32 -32.13 13.56
N TYR A 470 -7.25 -32.04 12.62
CA TYR A 470 -8.31 -33.02 12.41
C TYR A 470 -8.74 -33.10 10.93
N GLU A 471 -9.43 -34.17 10.56
CA GLU A 471 -9.93 -34.38 9.19
C GLU A 471 -11.27 -33.68 8.95
N ALA A 472 -11.64 -33.50 7.68
CA ALA A 472 -12.95 -32.94 7.32
C ALA A 472 -14.11 -33.73 7.95
N GLY A 473 -15.06 -33.00 8.57
CA GLY A 473 -16.21 -33.58 9.27
C GLY A 473 -15.99 -33.86 10.75
N LYS A 474 -14.77 -33.73 11.26
CA LYS A 474 -14.43 -33.80 12.70
C LYS A 474 -14.33 -32.40 13.31
N THR A 475 -14.12 -32.37 14.63
CA THR A 475 -13.89 -31.14 15.40
C THR A 475 -12.55 -31.16 16.14
N CYS A 476 -12.17 -29.99 16.68
CA CYS A 476 -10.95 -29.81 17.47
C CYS A 476 -10.83 -30.81 18.64
N ASP A 477 -11.95 -31.11 19.32
CA ASP A 477 -12.01 -32.05 20.45
C ASP A 477 -11.69 -33.50 20.05
N GLU A 478 -11.84 -33.83 18.77
CA GLU A 478 -11.58 -35.15 18.19
C GLU A 478 -10.22 -35.21 17.45
N GLY A 479 -9.51 -34.08 17.41
CA GLY A 479 -8.23 -33.93 16.74
C GLY A 479 -7.05 -34.28 17.64
N GLU A 480 -5.85 -34.14 17.08
CA GLU A 480 -4.61 -34.15 17.85
C GLU A 480 -4.05 -32.74 18.00
N THR A 481 -3.39 -32.47 19.12
CA THR A 481 -2.67 -31.22 19.32
C THR A 481 -1.34 -31.25 18.57
N VAL A 482 -1.12 -30.24 17.74
CA VAL A 482 0.11 -30.01 16.97
C VAL A 482 0.61 -28.59 17.25
N SER A 483 1.87 -28.30 16.93
CA SER A 483 2.37 -26.93 16.94
C SER A 483 2.99 -26.55 15.61
N PHE A 484 2.67 -25.36 15.12
CA PHE A 484 3.44 -24.69 14.09
C PHE A 484 4.45 -23.80 14.79
N ASN A 485 5.70 -24.27 14.88
CA ASN A 485 6.79 -23.43 15.32
C ASN A 485 7.15 -22.47 14.19
N PHE A 486 7.41 -21.23 14.56
CA PHE A 486 7.93 -20.29 13.60
C PHE A 486 9.45 -20.47 13.47
N ASP A 487 9.96 -20.66 12.26
CA ASP A 487 11.40 -20.72 12.04
C ASP A 487 11.97 -19.31 11.83
N ASN A 488 12.39 -18.72 12.95
CA ASN A 488 12.88 -17.34 12.99
C ASN A 488 14.39 -17.31 13.16
N GLY A 489 15.06 -18.48 13.22
CA GLY A 489 16.50 -18.62 13.48
C GLY A 489 17.01 -17.85 14.70
N ALA A 490 16.17 -17.54 15.68
CA ALA A 490 16.63 -16.95 16.92
C ALA A 490 17.24 -18.07 17.79
N PRO A 491 18.54 -18.01 18.17
CA PRO A 491 19.08 -18.97 19.11
C PRO A 491 18.27 -18.92 20.41
N HIS A 492 18.02 -20.09 21.00
CA HIS A 492 17.49 -20.21 22.35
C HIS A 492 18.45 -19.55 23.35
N LEU A 493 18.39 -18.23 23.49
CA LEU A 493 19.02 -17.53 24.60
C LEU A 493 18.24 -17.94 25.85
N GLY A 494 18.89 -18.78 26.64
CA GLY A 494 18.34 -19.39 27.84
C GLY A 494 17.62 -18.39 28.72
N SER A 495 16.55 -18.87 29.34
CA SER A 495 15.85 -18.20 30.43
C SER A 495 16.84 -17.57 31.41
N ARG A 496 16.99 -16.24 31.36
CA ARG A 496 17.52 -15.53 32.52
C ARG A 496 16.39 -15.41 33.53
N LYS A 497 16.63 -16.02 34.69
CA LYS A 497 15.81 -15.92 35.90
C LYS A 497 15.59 -14.46 36.32
#